data_AF-A0A838BTL5-F1
#
_entry.id   AF-A0A838BTL5-F1
#
_cell.length_a   1.000
_cell.length_b   1.000
_cell.length_c   1.000
_cell.angle_alpha   90.00
_cell.angle_beta   90.00
_cell.angle_gamma   90.00
#
_symmetry.space_group_name_H-M   'P 1'
#
loop_
_entity.id
_entity.type
_entity.pdbx_description
1 polymer ?
#
loop_
_entity_poly.entity_id
_entity_poly.type
_entity_poly.pdbx_seq_one_letter_code
_entity_poly.pdbx_strand_id
1 'polypeptide(L)'
;MTGSVKYFRLSCNSDKLLASEELVTMHPESSTGILRKSVRDRHKIVTRRDALAQGLPRYFTGYPCNKDHIAERDTKTEKCCQCWAEETERLRQKVQSPEPFPAHKATSYQIKKLMTKQQGRCAICDDPISLGAAENEIKRTANVDHCHQTGTVRGMLCSRCNVGLGMFNDDVDRFRKAIAYLEQHLATEGTSR
;
A
#
# COMPACT_ATOMS: atom_id res chain seq x y z
N MET A 1 -21.41 -35.48 4.52
CA MET A 1 -20.78 -34.40 5.30
C MET A 1 -21.24 -33.06 4.73
N THR A 2 -22.13 -32.38 5.44
CA THR A 2 -22.80 -31.13 5.02
C THR A 2 -21.89 -29.93 5.30
N GLY A 3 -21.31 -29.33 4.26
CA GLY A 3 -20.52 -28.10 4.37
C GLY A 3 -21.41 -26.86 4.22
N SER A 4 -21.58 -26.10 5.29
CA SER A 4 -22.29 -24.81 5.28
C SER A 4 -21.44 -23.73 4.59
N VAL A 5 -21.90 -23.18 3.47
CA VAL A 5 -21.24 -22.03 2.81
C VAL A 5 -21.88 -20.74 3.33
N LYS A 6 -21.11 -19.93 4.05
CA LYS A 6 -21.52 -18.60 4.54
C LYS A 6 -21.48 -17.58 3.39
N TYR A 7 -22.59 -16.89 3.14
CA TYR A 7 -22.62 -15.75 2.21
C TYR A 7 -22.63 -14.44 3.01
N PHE A 8 -21.70 -13.54 2.70
CA PHE A 8 -21.60 -12.22 3.32
C PHE A 8 -22.24 -11.16 2.43
N ARG A 9 -23.14 -10.35 2.99
CA ARG A 9 -23.66 -9.13 2.38
C ARG A 9 -22.56 -8.06 2.45
N LEU A 10 -21.86 -7.80 1.36
CA LEU A 10 -20.85 -6.75 1.29
C LEU A 10 -21.43 -5.50 0.63
N SER A 11 -21.93 -4.55 1.44
CA SER A 11 -22.14 -3.19 0.95
C SER A 11 -20.80 -2.47 0.91
N CYS A 12 -20.21 -2.37 -0.28
CA CYS A 12 -18.95 -1.65 -0.47
C CYS A 12 -19.23 -0.15 -0.63
N ASN A 13 -19.49 0.52 0.50
CA ASN A 13 -19.24 1.95 0.63
C ASN A 13 -17.81 2.13 1.15
N SER A 14 -17.14 3.15 0.65
CA SER A 14 -15.69 3.35 0.64
C SER A 14 -14.97 3.38 1.99
N ASP A 15 -15.62 3.20 3.15
CA ASP A 15 -14.94 3.30 4.45
C ASP A 15 -15.42 2.40 5.60
N LYS A 16 -16.26 1.37 5.39
CA LYS A 16 -16.47 0.32 6.41
C LYS A 16 -17.25 -0.87 5.84
N LEU A 17 -16.71 -2.08 6.04
CA LEU A 17 -17.41 -3.34 5.85
C LEU A 17 -18.30 -3.58 7.07
N LEU A 18 -19.61 -3.37 6.96
CA LEU A 18 -20.58 -3.88 7.93
C LEU A 18 -21.16 -5.18 7.38
N ALA A 19 -20.67 -6.30 7.88
CA ALA A 19 -21.27 -7.62 7.64
C ALA A 19 -22.39 -7.83 8.67
N SER A 20 -23.62 -7.99 8.22
CA SER A 20 -24.70 -8.56 9.04
C SER A 20 -24.76 -10.07 8.77
N GLU A 21 -24.59 -10.89 9.79
CA GLU A 21 -24.70 -12.35 9.70
C GLU A 21 -26.17 -12.78 9.59
N GLU A 22 -26.56 -13.43 8.49
CA GLU A 22 -27.75 -14.30 8.47
C GLU A 22 -27.33 -15.70 8.02
N LEU A 23 -27.46 -16.66 8.93
CA LEU A 23 -27.10 -18.05 8.74
C LEU A 23 -28.24 -18.76 8.00
N VAL A 24 -28.02 -19.17 6.74
CA VAL A 24 -29.00 -19.97 5.99
C VAL A 24 -28.42 -21.36 5.73
N THR A 25 -29.08 -22.39 6.26
CA THR A 25 -28.74 -23.80 6.02
C THR A 25 -29.22 -24.24 4.63
N MET A 26 -28.40 -25.01 3.92
CA MET A 26 -28.73 -25.56 2.58
C MET A 26 -28.90 -27.08 2.65
N HIS A 27 -30.01 -27.58 2.10
CA HIS A 27 -30.14 -28.96 1.62
C HIS A 27 -29.78 -29.02 0.13
N PRO A 28 -29.15 -30.12 -0.33
CA PRO A 28 -28.76 -30.28 -1.73
C PRO A 28 -30.00 -30.65 -2.55
N GLU A 29 -30.07 -30.20 -3.80
CA GLU A 29 -30.65 -30.88 -4.99
C GLU A 29 -30.77 -29.83 -6.13
N SER A 30 -30.53 -30.29 -7.36
CA SER A 30 -30.61 -29.60 -8.66
C SER A 30 -29.34 -28.89 -9.20
N SER A 31 -28.71 -29.60 -10.13
CA SER A 31 -27.53 -29.33 -10.97
C SER A 31 -27.79 -28.39 -12.16
N THR A 32 -28.66 -27.38 -12.03
CA THR A 32 -28.85 -26.37 -13.08
C THR A 32 -28.55 -24.99 -12.51
N GLY A 33 -27.75 -24.20 -13.22
CA GLY A 33 -27.29 -22.85 -12.85
C GLY A 33 -28.41 -21.81 -12.80
N ILE A 34 -29.40 -22.05 -11.94
CA ILE A 34 -30.61 -21.25 -11.76
C ILE A 34 -30.56 -20.75 -10.33
N LEU A 35 -30.20 -19.47 -10.15
CA LEU A 35 -30.21 -18.79 -8.84
C LEU A 35 -31.55 -19.02 -8.12
N ARG A 36 -31.50 -19.36 -6.81
CA ARG A 36 -32.69 -19.47 -5.95
C ARG A 36 -33.52 -18.17 -6.03
N LYS A 37 -34.85 -18.31 -6.11
CA LYS A 37 -35.84 -17.21 -6.27
C LYS A 37 -35.59 -16.02 -5.31
N SER A 38 -35.21 -16.30 -4.06
CA SER A 38 -34.94 -15.31 -3.01
C SER A 38 -33.73 -14.39 -3.23
N VAL A 39 -32.78 -14.74 -4.10
CA VAL A 39 -31.63 -13.88 -4.44
C VAL A 39 -32.01 -12.86 -5.53
N ARG A 40 -32.86 -13.27 -6.48
CA ARG A 40 -33.38 -12.43 -7.57
C ARG A 40 -34.31 -11.33 -7.05
N ASP A 41 -35.11 -11.65 -6.03
CA ASP A 41 -36.08 -10.72 -5.47
C ASP A 41 -35.45 -9.53 -4.72
N ARG A 42 -34.17 -9.64 -4.31
CA ARG A 42 -33.46 -8.57 -3.56
C ARG A 42 -32.56 -7.67 -4.40
N HIS A 43 -32.20 -8.05 -5.63
CA HIS A 43 -31.38 -7.25 -6.53
C HIS A 43 -32.04 -7.19 -7.90
N LYS A 44 -32.49 -5.99 -8.31
CA LYS A 44 -33.06 -5.79 -9.64
C LYS A 44 -32.03 -6.17 -10.70
N ILE A 45 -32.43 -7.03 -11.64
CA ILE A 45 -31.61 -7.33 -12.81
C ILE A 45 -31.60 -6.09 -13.70
N VAL A 46 -30.43 -5.47 -13.84
CA VAL A 46 -30.21 -4.30 -14.69
C VAL A 46 -29.04 -4.61 -15.60
N THR A 47 -29.28 -4.57 -16.92
CA THR A 47 -28.21 -4.81 -17.89
C THR A 47 -27.22 -3.66 -17.88
N ARG A 48 -26.00 -3.88 -18.40
CA ARG A 48 -25.02 -2.80 -18.53
C ARG A 48 -25.56 -1.63 -19.37
N ARG A 49 -26.29 -1.92 -20.45
CA ARG A 49 -26.91 -0.92 -21.31
C ARG A 49 -27.90 -0.06 -20.52
N ASP A 50 -28.78 -0.70 -19.76
CA ASP A 50 -29.81 0.02 -18.98
C ASP A 50 -29.18 0.83 -17.86
N ALA A 51 -28.15 0.29 -17.20
CA ALA A 51 -27.39 1.01 -16.18
C ALA A 51 -26.69 2.25 -16.77
N LEU A 52 -26.07 2.13 -17.95
CA LEU A 52 -25.46 3.27 -18.64
C LEU A 52 -26.49 4.33 -19.03
N ALA A 53 -27.65 3.92 -19.57
CA ALA A 53 -28.75 4.82 -19.92
C ALA A 53 -29.30 5.56 -18.68
N GLN A 54 -29.27 4.91 -17.52
CA GLN A 54 -29.68 5.48 -16.23
C GLN A 54 -28.54 6.22 -15.50
N GLY A 55 -27.33 6.27 -16.06
CA GLY A 55 -26.17 6.90 -15.42
C GLY A 55 -25.70 6.18 -14.14
N LEU A 56 -26.04 4.90 -13.96
CA LEU A 56 -25.67 4.13 -12.79
C LEU A 56 -24.18 3.75 -12.84
N PRO A 57 -23.46 3.82 -11.72
CA PRO A 57 -22.05 3.42 -11.66
C PRO A 57 -21.86 1.90 -11.72
N ARG A 58 -22.93 1.13 -11.48
CA ARG A 58 -22.91 -0.33 -11.39
C ARG A 58 -24.15 -0.95 -12.00
N TYR A 59 -24.03 -2.23 -12.36
CA TYR A 59 -25.11 -3.04 -12.91
C TYR A 59 -25.06 -4.47 -12.35
N PHE A 60 -26.18 -5.19 -12.41
CA PHE A 60 -26.29 -6.55 -11.90
C PHE A 60 -27.08 -7.42 -12.86
N THR A 61 -26.44 -8.46 -13.40
CA THR A 61 -27.07 -9.34 -14.40
C THR A 61 -27.58 -10.64 -13.82
N GLY A 62 -27.25 -10.96 -12.56
CA GLY A 62 -27.50 -12.27 -11.96
C GLY A 62 -26.59 -13.40 -12.47
N TYR A 63 -25.77 -13.14 -13.50
CA TYR A 63 -24.85 -14.15 -14.04
C TYR A 63 -23.46 -14.08 -13.38
N PRO A 64 -22.82 -15.24 -13.12
CA PRO A 64 -21.49 -15.31 -12.53
C PRO A 64 -20.44 -14.63 -13.41
N CYS A 65 -19.38 -14.11 -12.80
CA CYS A 65 -18.19 -13.63 -13.52
C CYS A 65 -17.26 -14.78 -13.89
N ASN A 66 -16.13 -14.48 -14.53
CA ASN A 66 -15.14 -15.50 -14.92
C ASN A 66 -14.45 -16.19 -13.74
N LYS A 67 -14.69 -15.71 -12.51
CA LYS A 67 -14.27 -16.33 -11.24
C LYS A 67 -15.47 -16.84 -10.44
N ASP A 68 -16.60 -17.09 -11.09
CA ASP A 68 -17.84 -17.61 -10.51
C ASP A 68 -18.53 -16.72 -9.46
N HIS A 69 -18.10 -15.47 -9.28
CA HIS A 69 -18.77 -14.52 -8.40
C HIS A 69 -20.08 -14.03 -8.99
N ILE A 70 -21.15 -14.10 -8.20
CA ILE A 70 -22.46 -13.52 -8.51
C ILE A 70 -22.57 -12.20 -7.74
N ALA A 71 -22.28 -11.11 -8.44
CA ALA A 71 -22.07 -9.81 -7.83
C ALA A 71 -22.38 -8.66 -8.80
N GLU A 72 -22.62 -7.47 -8.25
CA GLU A 72 -22.66 -6.23 -9.04
C GLU A 72 -21.33 -6.01 -9.76
N ARG A 73 -21.39 -5.36 -10.91
CA ARG A 73 -20.26 -5.03 -11.77
C ARG A 73 -20.21 -3.54 -12.02
N ASP A 74 -18.99 -3.04 -12.13
CA ASP A 74 -18.73 -1.64 -12.47
C ASP A 74 -19.09 -1.36 -13.94
N THR A 75 -19.75 -0.24 -14.24
CA THR A 75 -20.19 0.05 -15.62
C THR A 75 -19.04 0.41 -16.56
N LYS A 76 -17.91 0.92 -16.03
CA LYS A 76 -16.74 1.33 -16.82
C LYS A 76 -15.81 0.16 -17.11
N THR A 77 -15.50 -0.63 -16.09
CA THR A 77 -14.49 -1.70 -16.13
C THR A 77 -15.10 -3.08 -16.28
N GLU A 78 -16.42 -3.22 -16.15
CA GLU A 78 -17.19 -4.48 -16.19
C GLU A 78 -16.79 -5.53 -15.15
N LYS A 79 -15.84 -5.19 -14.29
CA LYS A 79 -15.29 -6.07 -13.28
C LYS A 79 -16.24 -6.17 -12.09
N CYS A 80 -16.38 -7.40 -11.59
CA CYS A 80 -17.27 -7.69 -10.47
C CYS A 80 -16.75 -7.10 -9.16
N CYS A 81 -17.63 -6.65 -8.27
CA CYS A 81 -17.23 -5.99 -7.03
C CYS A 81 -16.41 -6.90 -6.10
N GLN A 82 -16.69 -8.21 -6.09
CA GLN A 82 -15.88 -9.20 -5.36
C GLN A 82 -14.48 -9.34 -5.97
N CYS A 83 -14.37 -9.38 -7.30
CA CYS A 83 -13.10 -9.42 -8.03
C CYS A 83 -12.26 -8.17 -7.72
N TRP A 84 -12.92 -7.00 -7.62
CA TRP A 84 -12.30 -5.76 -7.19
C TRP A 84 -11.79 -5.85 -5.75
N ALA A 85 -12.60 -6.36 -4.82
CA ALA A 85 -12.22 -6.52 -3.42
C ALA A 85 -11.01 -7.46 -3.26
N GLU A 86 -11.03 -8.63 -3.90
CA GLU A 86 -9.91 -9.58 -3.89
C GLU A 86 -8.61 -8.96 -4.40
N GLU A 87 -8.66 -8.24 -5.52
CA GLU A 87 -7.46 -7.63 -6.09
C GLU A 87 -6.94 -6.49 -5.21
N THR A 88 -7.85 -5.68 -4.69
CA THR A 88 -7.51 -4.60 -3.76
C THR A 88 -6.81 -5.17 -2.52
N GLU A 89 -7.30 -6.28 -2.00
CA GLU A 89 -6.70 -6.95 -0.84
C GLU A 89 -5.30 -7.51 -1.16
N ARG A 90 -5.13 -8.18 -2.32
CA ARG A 90 -3.81 -8.65 -2.77
C ARG A 90 -2.81 -7.51 -2.90
N LEU A 91 -3.23 -6.37 -3.47
CA LEU A 91 -2.39 -5.19 -3.61
C LEU A 91 -2.01 -4.62 -2.24
N ARG A 92 -2.96 -4.53 -1.30
CA ARG A 92 -2.71 -4.11 0.09
C ARG A 92 -1.68 -5.01 0.76
N GLN A 93 -1.84 -6.33 0.65
CA GLN A 93 -0.89 -7.30 1.21
C GLN A 93 0.51 -7.14 0.61
N LYS A 94 0.60 -6.96 -0.70
CA LYS A 94 1.89 -6.72 -1.39
C LYS A 94 2.58 -5.44 -0.90
N VAL A 95 1.83 -4.34 -0.78
CA VAL A 95 2.37 -3.06 -0.28
C VAL A 95 2.78 -3.15 1.20
N GLN A 96 2.07 -3.95 2.00
CA GLN A 96 2.38 -4.17 3.41
C GLN A 96 3.47 -5.22 3.66
N SER A 97 3.84 -6.01 2.65
CA SER A 97 4.85 -7.06 2.78
C SER A 97 6.19 -6.51 3.32
N PRO A 98 6.85 -7.25 4.21
CA PRO A 98 8.14 -6.85 4.79
C PRO A 98 9.33 -7.04 3.84
N GLU A 99 9.09 -7.59 2.65
CA GLU A 99 10.13 -7.86 1.66
C GLU A 99 10.91 -6.59 1.29
N PRO A 100 12.24 -6.67 1.10
CA PRO A 100 13.03 -5.54 0.63
C PRO A 100 12.49 -5.02 -0.70
N PHE A 101 12.11 -3.74 -0.74
CA PHE A 101 11.75 -3.05 -1.98
C PHE A 101 12.89 -2.14 -2.42
N PRO A 102 13.15 -2.01 -3.74
CA PRO A 102 14.08 -1.01 -4.22
C PRO A 102 13.59 0.40 -3.86
N ALA A 103 14.47 1.31 -3.46
CA ALA A 103 14.09 2.69 -3.12
C ALA A 103 13.28 3.39 -4.22
N HIS A 104 13.65 3.18 -5.50
CA HIS A 104 12.94 3.75 -6.65
C HIS A 104 11.52 3.18 -6.87
N LYS A 105 11.14 2.10 -6.17
CA LYS A 105 9.80 1.50 -6.19
C LYS A 105 9.07 1.67 -4.85
N ALA A 106 9.60 2.47 -3.93
CA ALA A 106 8.97 2.71 -2.65
C ALA A 106 7.63 3.44 -2.83
N THR A 107 6.56 2.84 -2.33
CA THR A 107 5.24 3.48 -2.29
C THR A 107 5.17 4.56 -1.20
N SER A 108 4.24 5.51 -1.34
CA SER A 108 4.00 6.54 -0.32
C SER A 108 3.70 5.94 1.07
N TYR A 109 2.99 4.80 1.12
CA TYR A 109 2.74 4.06 2.36
C TYR A 109 4.04 3.53 2.99
N GLN A 110 4.91 2.90 2.20
CA GLN A 110 6.19 2.38 2.68
C GLN A 110 7.10 3.50 3.19
N ILE A 111 7.19 4.61 2.46
CA ILE A 111 7.95 5.80 2.88
C ILE A 111 7.39 6.35 4.20
N LYS A 112 6.07 6.52 4.30
CA LYS A 112 5.42 7.00 5.53
C LYS A 112 5.68 6.05 6.71
N LYS A 113 5.63 4.73 6.49
CA LYS A 113 5.95 3.73 7.50
C LYS A 113 7.40 3.84 7.99
N LEU A 114 8.36 4.01 7.08
CA LEU A 114 9.76 4.24 7.42
C LEU A 114 9.94 5.54 8.23
N MET A 115 9.29 6.63 7.80
CA MET A 115 9.33 7.89 8.54
C MET A 115 8.73 7.78 9.93
N THR A 116 7.59 7.12 10.10
CA THR A 116 6.99 6.88 11.41
C THR A 116 7.92 6.06 12.30
N LYS A 117 8.56 5.00 11.76
CA LYS A 117 9.55 4.20 12.50
C LYS A 117 10.74 5.03 12.97
N GLN A 118 11.16 6.00 12.17
CA GLN A 118 12.22 6.96 12.50
C GLN A 118 11.72 8.25 13.17
N GLN A 119 10.45 8.29 13.60
CA GLN A 119 9.86 9.45 14.29
C GLN A 119 9.98 10.77 13.49
N GLY A 120 10.02 10.68 12.15
CA GLY A 120 10.21 11.83 11.28
C GLY A 120 11.61 12.46 11.33
N ARG A 121 12.64 11.69 11.68
CA ARG A 121 14.02 12.17 11.86
C ARG A 121 15.01 11.45 10.95
N CYS A 122 16.09 12.12 10.60
CA CYS A 122 17.21 11.58 9.82
C CYS A 122 17.91 10.46 10.59
N ALA A 123 18.15 9.30 9.97
CA ALA A 123 18.82 8.18 10.64
C ALA A 123 20.31 8.41 10.98
N ILE A 124 20.94 9.48 10.44
CA ILE A 124 22.35 9.79 10.68
C ILE A 124 22.51 10.95 11.66
N CYS A 125 21.94 12.11 11.35
CA CYS A 125 22.13 13.33 12.16
C CYS A 125 21.01 13.58 13.17
N ASP A 126 20.00 12.70 13.23
CA ASP A 126 18.82 12.81 14.08
C ASP A 126 18.00 14.10 13.91
N ASP A 127 18.27 14.94 12.91
CA ASP A 127 17.47 16.13 12.71
C ASP A 127 16.06 15.81 12.14
N PRO A 128 15.04 16.63 12.43
CA PRO A 128 13.71 16.51 11.81
C PRO A 128 13.79 16.59 10.27
N ILE A 129 12.98 15.76 9.60
CA ILE A 129 12.86 15.71 8.14
C ILE A 129 11.40 15.62 7.70
N SER A 130 11.09 16.16 6.53
CA SER A 130 9.72 16.22 6.00
C SER A 130 9.61 15.72 4.55
N LEU A 131 8.42 15.24 4.17
CA LEU A 131 8.10 14.86 2.79
C LEU A 131 7.79 16.12 1.98
N GLY A 132 8.83 16.71 1.41
CA GLY A 132 8.72 17.88 0.56
C GLY A 132 9.86 18.87 0.78
N ALA A 133 10.09 19.73 -0.20
CA ALA A 133 10.84 20.95 0.02
C ALA A 133 9.84 22.00 0.51
N ALA A 134 9.73 22.21 1.82
CA ALA A 134 9.13 23.45 2.30
C ALA A 134 10.00 24.61 1.79
N GLU A 135 9.39 25.71 1.36
CA GLU A 135 10.13 26.92 0.98
C GLU A 135 11.08 27.28 2.14
N ASN A 136 12.38 27.29 1.85
CA ASN A 136 13.51 27.51 2.77
C ASN A 136 14.08 26.29 3.55
N GLU A 137 13.61 25.06 3.32
CA GLU A 137 14.13 23.86 4.03
C GLU A 137 14.53 22.68 3.13
N ILE A 138 15.08 22.94 1.93
CA ILE A 138 15.60 21.90 1.01
C ILE A 138 16.59 20.92 1.71
N LYS A 139 17.32 21.43 2.72
CA LYS A 139 18.28 20.64 3.53
C LYS A 139 17.61 19.63 4.46
N ARG A 140 16.32 19.79 4.77
CA ARG A 140 15.51 18.93 5.65
C ARG A 140 14.57 17.99 4.88
N THR A 141 14.59 18.04 3.55
CA THR A 141 13.81 17.10 2.74
C THR A 141 14.28 15.66 2.98
N ALA A 142 13.30 14.78 3.22
CA ALA A 142 13.51 13.37 3.46
C ALA A 142 13.83 12.63 2.15
N ASN A 143 14.89 11.82 2.17
CA ASN A 143 15.34 10.97 1.07
C ASN A 143 15.40 9.52 1.53
N VAL A 144 14.99 8.58 0.67
CA VAL A 144 15.09 7.14 0.93
C VAL A 144 16.49 6.66 0.59
N ASP A 145 17.27 6.37 1.62
CA ASP A 145 18.61 5.83 1.49
C ASP A 145 18.58 4.31 1.26
N HIS A 146 19.43 3.82 0.37
CA HIS A 146 19.48 2.42 -0.03
C HIS A 146 20.89 1.98 -0.39
N CYS A 147 21.17 0.69 -0.20
CA CYS A 147 22.42 0.10 -0.66
C CYS A 147 22.43 0.04 -2.19
N HIS A 148 23.44 0.63 -2.82
CA HIS A 148 23.61 0.61 -4.27
C HIS A 148 23.88 -0.78 -4.86
N GLN A 149 24.32 -1.75 -4.05
CA GLN A 149 24.60 -3.13 -4.49
C GLN A 149 23.36 -4.03 -4.43
N THR A 150 22.61 -3.98 -3.32
CA THR A 150 21.47 -4.88 -3.07
C THR A 150 20.12 -4.23 -3.36
N GLY A 151 20.07 -2.90 -3.49
CA GLY A 151 18.84 -2.13 -3.58
C GLY A 151 18.04 -2.06 -2.27
N THR A 152 18.54 -2.69 -1.19
CA THR A 152 17.86 -2.72 0.11
C THR A 152 17.82 -1.32 0.72
N VAL A 153 16.63 -0.88 1.13
CA VAL A 153 16.45 0.38 1.85
C VAL A 153 17.11 0.29 3.23
N ARG A 154 17.97 1.27 3.53
CA ARG A 154 18.65 1.40 4.83
C ARG A 154 17.83 2.27 5.79
N GLY A 155 17.26 3.38 5.31
CA GLY A 155 16.45 4.28 6.12
C GLY A 155 16.09 5.59 5.41
N MET A 156 15.53 6.54 6.16
CA MET A 156 15.27 7.91 5.71
C MET A 156 16.39 8.85 6.18
N LEU A 157 16.96 9.62 5.26
CA LEU A 157 18.00 10.60 5.53
C LEU A 157 17.58 12.00 5.09
N CYS A 158 18.13 13.04 5.72
CA CYS A 158 18.03 14.39 5.16
C CYS A 158 18.91 14.50 3.90
N SER A 159 18.60 15.44 3.01
CA SER A 159 19.37 15.67 1.78
C SER A 159 20.88 15.81 2.02
N ARG A 160 21.29 16.48 3.11
CA ARG A 160 22.71 16.67 3.45
C ARG A 160 23.42 15.36 3.79
N CYS A 161 22.82 14.55 4.67
CA CYS A 161 23.40 13.26 5.05
C CYS A 161 23.43 12.30 3.86
N ASN A 162 22.37 12.27 3.05
CA ASN A 162 22.30 11.42 1.87
C ASN A 162 23.39 11.78 0.83
N VAL A 163 23.53 13.07 0.52
CA VAL A 163 24.61 13.55 -0.37
C VAL A 163 25.98 13.28 0.24
N GLY A 164 26.14 13.48 1.55
CA GLY A 164 27.38 13.18 2.26
C GLY A 164 27.80 11.71 2.12
N LEU A 165 26.87 10.76 2.30
CA LEU A 165 27.13 9.34 2.05
C LEU A 165 27.63 9.10 0.61
N GLY A 166 26.95 9.70 -0.37
CA GLY A 166 27.33 9.60 -1.78
C GLY A 166 28.71 10.20 -2.08
N MET A 167 29.07 11.33 -1.47
CA MET A 167 30.40 11.97 -1.63
C MET A 167 31.54 11.10 -1.12
N PHE A 168 31.26 10.25 -0.13
CA PHE A 168 32.20 9.26 0.39
C PHE A 168 32.06 7.89 -0.31
N ASN A 169 31.26 7.78 -1.37
CA ASN A 169 31.00 6.54 -2.13
C ASN A 169 30.53 5.36 -1.26
N ASP A 170 29.81 5.62 -0.17
CA ASP A 170 29.44 4.59 0.82
C ASP A 170 30.66 3.80 1.39
N ASP A 171 31.88 4.35 1.30
CA ASP A 171 33.12 3.68 1.69
C ASP A 171 33.46 3.96 3.16
N VAL A 172 33.38 2.92 3.99
CA VAL A 172 33.63 2.99 5.43
C VAL A 172 35.06 3.44 5.75
N ASP A 173 36.05 3.05 4.94
CA ASP A 173 37.45 3.42 5.19
C ASP A 173 37.70 4.91 4.95
N ARG A 174 36.99 5.51 3.99
CA ARG A 174 37.03 6.96 3.79
C ARG A 174 36.40 7.71 4.96
N PHE A 175 35.31 7.19 5.53
CA PHE A 175 34.73 7.76 6.75
C PHE A 175 35.67 7.69 7.95
N ARG A 176 36.34 6.54 8.16
CA ARG A 176 37.36 6.39 9.22
C ARG A 176 38.49 7.42 9.07
N LYS A 177 38.98 7.62 7.85
CA LYS A 177 40.01 8.64 7.55
C LYS A 177 39.51 10.06 7.81
N ALA A 178 38.26 10.37 7.46
CA ALA A 178 37.67 11.67 7.76
C ALA A 178 37.54 11.94 9.25
N ILE A 179 37.15 10.93 10.05
CA ILE A 179 37.11 11.02 11.51
C ILE A 179 38.51 11.31 12.06
N ALA A 180 39.52 10.52 11.68
CA ALA A 180 40.90 10.71 12.14
C ALA A 180 41.45 12.11 11.79
N TYR A 181 41.13 12.61 10.58
CA TYR A 181 41.51 13.96 10.15
C TYR A 181 40.89 15.04 11.05
N LEU A 182 39.59 14.93 11.37
CA LEU A 182 38.91 15.88 12.24
C LEU A 182 39.46 15.84 13.68
N GLU A 183 39.65 14.65 14.24
CA GLU A 183 40.20 14.46 15.59
C GLU A 183 41.59 15.08 15.73
N GLN A 184 42.44 14.93 14.72
CA GLN A 184 43.79 15.52 14.69
C GLN A 184 43.74 17.05 14.78
N HIS A 185 42.76 17.69 14.13
CA HIS A 185 42.66 19.15 14.08
C HIS A 185 41.86 19.75 15.25
N LEU A 186 40.95 18.98 15.86
CA LEU A 186 40.27 19.36 17.09
C LEU A 186 41.24 19.43 18.29
N ALA A 187 42.24 18.55 18.33
CA ALA A 187 43.27 18.56 19.38
C ALA A 187 44.13 19.84 19.34
N THR A 188 44.35 20.44 18.17
CA THR A 188 45.12 21.68 18.00
C THR A 188 44.36 22.96 18.36
N GLU A 189 43.03 22.97 18.26
CA GLU A 189 42.21 24.16 18.60
C GLU A 189 41.96 24.31 20.11
N GLY A 190 42.23 23.27 20.91
CA GLY A 190 42.05 23.26 22.36
C GLY A 190 43.19 23.87 23.20
N THR A 191 44.30 24.31 22.60
CA THR A 191 45.49 24.82 23.33
C THR A 191 45.71 26.33 23.20
N SER A 192 44.73 27.09 22.68
CA SER A 192 44.77 28.56 22.64
C SER A 192 43.66 29.15 23.51
N ARG A 193 43.87 29.18 24.83
CA ARG A 193 43.27 30.15 25.75
C ARG A 193 44.25 30.48 26.87
#